data_AF-A0A654TCM1-F1
#
_entry.id   AF-A0A654TCM1-F1
#
_cell.length_a   1.000
_cell.length_b   1.000
_cell.length_c   1.000
_cell.angle_alpha   90.00
_cell.angle_beta   90.00
_cell.angle_gamma   90.00
#
_symmetry.space_group_name_H-M   'P 1'
#
loop_
_entity.id
_entity.type
_entity.pdbx_description
1 polymer ?
#
loop_
_entity_poly.entity_id
_entity_poly.type
_entity_poly.pdbx_seq_one_letter_code
_entity_poly.pdbx_strand_id
1 'polypeptide(L)'
;MGSDHIRPAMAINKEINLRFVLGYTPLEFRDTLHMLADGKVNAAPLITGTVGLPGVAAAFDALGDPEAHAKIMIDPKSNAASPQPFRVE
;
A
#
# COMPACT_ATOMS: atom_id res chain seq x y z
N MET A 1 -2.33 -2.52 21.37
CA MET A 1 -1.16 -3.26 20.86
C MET A 1 -0.73 -4.27 21.91
N GLY A 2 -0.44 -5.51 21.51
CA GLY A 2 0.07 -6.58 22.38
C GLY A 2 1.56 -6.78 22.21
N SER A 3 2.18 -7.59 23.08
CA SER A 3 3.60 -7.94 22.99
C SER A 3 3.85 -8.97 21.88
N ASP A 4 4.84 -8.73 21.05
CA ASP A 4 5.34 -9.72 20.09
C ASP A 4 6.18 -10.79 20.82
N HIS A 5 5.95 -12.06 20.51
CA HIS A 5 6.68 -13.18 21.09
C HIS A 5 7.39 -13.99 20.00
N ILE A 6 8.68 -14.27 20.21
CA ILE A 6 9.48 -15.14 19.33
C ILE A 6 10.10 -16.28 20.13
N ARG A 7 10.46 -17.38 19.43
CA ARG A 7 11.22 -18.52 19.99
C ARG A 7 12.63 -18.52 19.39
N PRO A 8 13.62 -17.84 19.99
CA PRO A 8 14.95 -17.67 19.40
C PRO A 8 15.65 -18.99 19.05
N ALA A 9 15.49 -20.02 19.88
CA ALA A 9 16.07 -21.35 19.64
C ALA A 9 15.68 -21.95 18.27
N MET A 10 14.48 -21.64 17.76
CA MET A 10 14.04 -22.13 16.44
C MET A 10 14.69 -21.37 15.29
N ALA A 11 14.93 -20.08 15.45
CA ALA A 11 15.64 -19.26 14.47
C ALA A 11 17.12 -19.64 14.41
N ILE A 12 17.75 -19.90 15.57
CA ILE A 12 19.17 -20.30 15.66
C ILE A 12 19.44 -21.59 14.89
N ASN A 13 18.65 -22.64 15.11
CA ASN A 13 18.84 -23.93 14.44
C ASN A 13 18.69 -23.86 12.90
N LYS A 14 18.03 -22.82 12.40
CA LYS A 14 17.80 -22.59 10.97
C LYS A 14 18.61 -21.41 10.44
N GLU A 15 19.47 -20.83 11.27
CA GLU A 15 20.28 -19.65 10.96
C GLU A 15 19.45 -18.48 10.36
N ILE A 16 18.24 -18.27 10.86
CA ILE A 16 17.30 -17.28 10.33
C ILE A 16 17.67 -15.88 10.80
N ASN A 17 17.74 -14.94 9.86
CA ASN A 17 17.81 -13.51 10.14
C ASN A 17 16.40 -12.91 10.19
N LEU A 18 16.07 -12.26 11.31
CA LEU A 18 14.87 -11.44 11.44
C LEU A 18 15.27 -9.96 11.43
N ARG A 19 14.78 -9.21 10.44
CA ARG A 19 15.05 -7.78 10.29
C ARG A 19 13.75 -7.00 10.30
N PHE A 20 13.70 -5.96 11.12
CA PHE A 20 12.61 -4.99 11.14
C PHE A 20 12.98 -3.81 10.24
N VAL A 21 12.01 -3.29 9.48
CA VAL A 21 12.19 -2.18 8.54
C VAL A 21 11.15 -1.10 8.83
N LEU A 22 11.55 0.16 8.74
CA LEU A 22 10.68 1.31 8.98
C LEU A 22 10.95 2.37 7.91
N GLY A 23 9.92 2.72 7.17
CA GLY A 23 10.01 3.73 6.12
C GLY A 23 11.02 3.37 5.04
N TYR A 24 11.55 4.40 4.40
CA TYR A 24 12.54 4.31 3.33
C TYR A 24 13.44 5.55 3.34
N THR A 25 14.66 5.39 2.84
CA THR A 25 15.62 6.46 2.61
C THR A 25 15.28 7.23 1.34
N PRO A 26 15.78 8.47 1.18
CA PRO A 26 15.62 9.23 -0.07
C PRO A 26 16.20 8.50 -1.30
N LEU A 27 17.27 7.72 -1.13
CA LEU A 27 17.87 6.94 -2.22
C LEU A 27 16.98 5.78 -2.65
N GLU A 28 16.38 5.05 -1.70
CA GLU A 28 15.41 3.99 -2.01
C GLU A 28 14.16 4.56 -2.71
N PHE A 29 13.71 5.75 -2.32
CA PHE A 29 12.61 6.44 -2.99
C PHE A 29 12.96 6.80 -4.43
N ARG A 30 14.13 7.41 -4.66
CA ARG A 30 14.65 7.71 -6.01
C ARG A 30 14.69 6.45 -6.88
N ASP A 31 15.24 5.37 -6.35
CA ASP A 31 15.39 4.11 -7.09
C ASP A 31 14.02 3.53 -7.44
N THR A 32 13.05 3.59 -6.53
CA THR A 32 11.67 3.17 -6.79
C THR A 32 11.02 4.01 -7.90
N LEU A 33 11.21 5.33 -7.91
CA LEU A 33 10.72 6.19 -9.00
C LEU A 33 11.32 5.81 -10.36
N HIS A 34 12.61 5.49 -10.42
CA HIS A 34 13.23 4.99 -11.64
C HIS A 34 12.68 3.62 -12.05
N MET A 35 12.40 2.71 -11.11
CA MET A 35 11.76 1.44 -11.43
C MET A 35 10.38 1.61 -12.05
N LEU A 36 9.60 2.60 -11.60
CA LEU A 36 8.30 2.93 -12.20
C LEU A 36 8.48 3.55 -13.60
N ALA A 37 9.38 4.53 -13.73
CA ALA A 37 9.62 5.22 -15.00
C ALA A 37 10.19 4.30 -16.08
N ASP A 38 11.09 3.39 -15.71
CA ASP A 38 11.69 2.39 -16.61
C ASP A 38 10.72 1.24 -16.96
N GLY A 39 9.52 1.20 -16.34
CA GLY A 39 8.55 0.11 -16.52
C GLY A 39 8.97 -1.21 -15.86
N LYS A 40 10.02 -1.23 -15.03
CA LYS A 40 10.43 -2.41 -14.25
C LYS A 40 9.38 -2.81 -13.23
N VAL A 41 8.64 -1.83 -12.71
CA VAL A 41 7.51 -2.04 -11.80
C VAL A 41 6.28 -1.34 -12.36
N ASN A 42 5.18 -2.08 -12.50
CA ASN A 42 3.87 -1.51 -12.78
C ASN A 42 3.05 -1.44 -11.48
N ALA A 43 2.88 -0.24 -10.93
CA ALA A 43 2.12 -0.02 -9.69
C ALA A 43 0.61 0.19 -9.92
N ALA A 44 0.17 0.35 -11.18
CA ALA A 44 -1.24 0.62 -11.50
C ALA A 44 -2.22 -0.42 -10.92
N PRO A 45 -1.92 -1.75 -10.94
CA PRO A 45 -2.81 -2.76 -10.37
C PRO A 45 -2.99 -2.68 -8.85
N LEU A 46 -2.12 -1.97 -8.13
CA LEU A 46 -2.30 -1.79 -6.69
C LEU A 46 -3.53 -0.93 -6.40
N ILE A 47 -3.88 -0.01 -7.31
CA ILE A 47 -4.99 0.92 -7.15
C ILE A 47 -6.28 0.17 -7.49
N THR A 48 -7.06 -0.17 -6.46
CA THR A 48 -8.33 -0.88 -6.61
C THR A 48 -9.53 0.06 -6.72
N GLY A 49 -9.33 1.35 -6.37
CA GLY A 49 -10.37 2.36 -6.55
C GLY A 49 -9.86 3.79 -6.55
N THR A 50 -10.71 4.71 -6.99
CA THR A 50 -10.48 6.15 -6.95
C THR A 50 -11.66 6.87 -6.30
N VAL A 51 -11.41 8.00 -5.66
CA VAL A 51 -12.45 8.79 -5.00
C VAL A 51 -12.16 10.29 -5.12
N GLY A 52 -13.20 11.12 -5.08
CA GLY A 52 -13.04 12.57 -4.95
C GLY A 52 -12.75 12.98 -3.50
N LEU A 53 -12.36 14.23 -3.28
CA LEU A 53 -12.22 14.80 -1.94
C LEU A 53 -13.49 14.65 -1.06
N PRO A 54 -14.72 14.79 -1.59
CA PRO A 54 -15.93 14.58 -0.79
C PRO A 54 -16.11 13.15 -0.28
N GLY A 55 -15.50 12.16 -0.93
CA GLY A 55 -15.69 10.73 -0.62
C GLY A 55 -14.60 10.13 0.28
N VAL A 56 -13.70 10.93 0.87
CA VAL A 56 -12.61 10.41 1.71
C VAL A 56 -13.14 9.58 2.89
N ALA A 57 -14.20 10.02 3.56
CA ALA A 57 -14.80 9.24 4.65
C ALA A 57 -15.29 7.87 4.17
N ALA A 58 -16.04 7.82 3.07
CA ALA A 58 -16.51 6.57 2.47
C ALA A 58 -15.36 5.65 2.02
N ALA A 59 -14.21 6.21 1.62
CA ALA A 59 -13.03 5.43 1.30
C ALA A 59 -12.41 4.75 2.53
N PHE A 60 -12.37 5.42 3.69
CA PHE A 60 -11.93 4.79 4.94
C PHE A 60 -12.89 3.69 5.40
N ASP A 61 -14.20 3.92 5.32
CA ASP A 61 -15.21 2.89 5.63
C ASP A 61 -15.03 1.66 4.73
N ALA A 62 -14.83 1.87 3.43
CA ALA A 62 -14.61 0.78 2.47
C ALA A 62 -13.31 0.01 2.73
N LEU A 63 -12.23 0.69 3.15
CA LEU A 63 -10.95 0.06 3.50
C LEU A 63 -11.00 -0.72 4.83
N GLY A 64 -12.08 -0.57 5.61
CA GLY A 64 -12.33 -1.42 6.78
C GLY A 64 -12.59 -2.88 6.41
N ASP A 65 -13.04 -3.16 5.17
CA ASP A 65 -13.23 -4.49 4.61
C ASP A 65 -12.15 -4.80 3.55
N PRO A 66 -11.21 -5.72 3.84
CA PRO A 66 -10.11 -6.02 2.93
C PRO A 66 -10.53 -6.81 1.68
N GLU A 67 -11.77 -7.29 1.57
CA GLU A 67 -12.21 -8.14 0.46
C GLU A 67 -12.45 -7.37 -0.84
N ALA A 68 -12.73 -6.05 -0.78
CA ALA A 68 -13.09 -5.25 -1.95
C ALA A 68 -11.98 -4.31 -2.45
N HIS A 69 -11.24 -3.67 -1.52
CA HIS A 69 -10.25 -2.65 -1.87
C HIS A 69 -8.95 -2.81 -1.09
N ALA A 70 -7.83 -2.64 -1.79
CA ALA A 70 -6.48 -2.61 -1.20
C ALA A 70 -5.92 -1.18 -1.14
N LYS A 71 -5.99 -0.43 -2.24
CA LYS A 71 -5.55 0.97 -2.32
C LYS A 71 -6.59 1.80 -3.03
N ILE A 72 -7.08 2.84 -2.35
CA ILE A 72 -7.94 3.87 -2.93
C ILE A 72 -7.10 5.14 -3.13
N MET A 73 -7.12 5.69 -4.34
CA MET A 73 -6.44 6.94 -4.68
C MET A 73 -7.43 8.10 -4.68
N ILE A 74 -7.06 9.21 -4.05
CA ILE A 74 -7.84 10.45 -4.12
C ILE A 74 -7.49 11.16 -5.43
N ASP A 75 -8.49 11.39 -6.28
CA ASP A 75 -8.40 12.30 -7.41
C ASP A 75 -9.04 13.64 -7.03
N PRO A 76 -8.24 14.71 -6.82
CA PRO A 76 -8.76 16.00 -6.40
C PRO A 76 -9.63 16.71 -7.45
N LYS A 77 -9.64 16.24 -8.71
CA LYS A 77 -10.51 16.76 -9.76
C LYS A 77 -11.88 16.08 -9.80
N SER A 78 -12.03 14.94 -9.12
CA SER A 78 -13.27 14.17 -9.08
C SER A 78 -14.19 14.65 -7.96
N ASN A 79 -15.49 14.69 -8.26
CA ASN A 79 -16.55 14.92 -7.27
C ASN A 79 -17.16 13.60 -6.75
N ALA A 80 -16.54 12.45 -7.02
CA ALA A 80 -17.05 11.16 -6.57
C ALA A 80 -17.12 11.11 -5.04
N ALA A 81 -18.33 10.93 -4.51
CA ALA A 81 -18.60 10.83 -3.08
C ALA A 81 -18.38 9.40 -2.52
N SER A 82 -18.08 8.43 -3.38
CA SER A 82 -17.77 7.05 -3.00
C SER A 82 -16.67 6.47 -3.92
N PRO A 83 -15.91 5.47 -3.44
CA PRO A 83 -14.91 4.79 -4.25
C PRO A 83 -15.50 4.23 -5.55
N GLN A 84 -14.80 4.44 -6.66
CA GLN A 84 -15.13 3.90 -7.97
C GLN A 84 -14.00 2.98 -8.43
N PRO A 85 -14.27 1.96 -9.27
CA PRO A 85 -13.22 1.11 -9.82
C PRO A 85 -12.17 1.94 -10.55
N PHE A 86 -10.90 1.69 -10.26
CA PHE A 86 -9.80 2.32 -11.00
C PHE A 86 -9.83 1.88 -12.46
N ARG A 87 -9.76 2.84 -13.38
CA ARG A 87 -9.66 2.60 -14.82
C ARG A 87 -8.33 3.18 -15.30
N VAL A 88 -7.55 2.35 -15.97
CA VAL A 88 -6.36 2.78 -16.69
C VAL A 88 -6.85 3.29 -18.05
N GLU A 89 -6.65 4.58 -18.33
CA GLU A 89 -6.77 5.12 -19.69
C GLU A 89 -5.56 4.72 -20.55
#